data_AF-A0A5C0WCT9-F1
#
_entry.id   AF-A0A5C0WCT9-F1
#
_cell.length_a   1.000
_cell.length_b   1.000
_cell.length_c   1.000
_cell.angle_alpha   90.00
_cell.angle_beta   90.00
_cell.angle_gamma   90.00
#
_symmetry.space_group_name_H-M   'P 1'
#
loop_
_entity.id
_entity.type
_entity.pdbx_description
1 polymer ?
#
loop_
_entity_poly.entity_id
_entity_poly.type
_entity_poly.pdbx_seq_one_letter_code
_entity_poly.pdbx_strand_id
1 'polypeptide(L)' 'MKSGYVVLTDYDCDPYLEFYEDYSEAKKEFDRRTRDENQSSFNIHLCQTFESFTSEGNK' A
#
# COMPACT_ATOMS: atom_id res chain seq x y z
N MET A 1 -13.48 -3.94 -13.46
CA MET A 1 -12.77 -3.04 -12.54
C MET A 1 -12.05 -3.89 -11.52
N LYS A 2 -10.78 -4.23 -11.77
CA LYS A 2 -9.91 -4.86 -10.78
C LYS A 2 -9.42 -3.77 -9.82
N SER A 3 -10.10 -3.62 -8.69
CA SER A 3 -9.59 -2.81 -7.58
C SER A 3 -8.43 -3.57 -6.92
N GLY A 4 -7.30 -2.89 -6.70
CA GLY A 4 -6.21 -3.43 -5.89
C GLY A 4 -6.15 -2.74 -4.53
N TYR A 5 -5.15 -3.09 -3.74
CA TYR A 5 -4.86 -2.51 -2.44
C TYR A 5 -3.39 -2.16 -2.36
N VAL A 6 -3.05 -1.17 -1.55
CA VAL A 6 -1.67 -0.74 -1.33
C VAL A 6 -1.49 -0.37 0.13
N VAL A 7 -0.32 -0.70 0.68
CA VAL A 7 0.09 -0.30 2.03
C VAL A 7 1.16 0.76 1.89
N LEU A 8 0.89 1.95 2.40
CA LEU A 8 1.72 3.15 2.23
C LEU A 8 2.20 3.64 3.59
N THR A 9 3.38 4.25 3.61
CA THR A 9 3.82 5.13 4.71
C THR A 9 3.73 6.60 4.28
N ASP A 10 3.73 7.53 5.22
CA ASP A 10 3.79 8.99 4.96
C ASP A 10 5.09 9.47 4.28
N TYR A 11 5.98 8.56 3.87
CA TYR A 11 7.23 8.90 3.18
C TYR A 11 7.00 9.05 1.67
N ASP A 12 7.40 10.19 1.10
CA ASP A 12 7.22 10.51 -0.33
C ASP A 12 7.84 9.46 -1.29
N CYS A 13 8.79 8.65 -0.80
CA CYS A 13 9.43 7.56 -1.53
C CYS A 13 9.49 6.29 -0.66
N ASP A 14 8.33 5.68 -0.37
CA ASP A 14 8.27 4.39 0.35
C ASP A 14 8.95 3.29 -0.49
N PRO A 15 10.11 2.75 -0.05
CA PRO A 15 10.82 1.70 -0.79
C PRO A 15 10.10 0.34 -0.75
N TYR A 16 9.05 0.21 0.06
CA TYR A 16 8.23 -0.98 0.23
C TYR A 16 6.83 -0.81 -0.36
N LEU A 17 6.66 0.10 -1.32
CA LEU A 17 5.40 0.28 -2.02
C LEU A 17 5.05 -1.00 -2.81
N GLU A 18 4.08 -1.77 -2.31
CA GLU A 18 3.61 -3.01 -2.93
C GLU A 18 2.12 -2.95 -3.22
N PHE A 19 1.73 -3.42 -4.42
CA PHE A 19 0.33 -3.52 -4.83
C PHE A 19 -0.17 -4.95 -4.63
N TYR A 20 -1.30 -5.08 -3.94
CA TYR A 20 -1.96 -6.35 -3.64
C TYR A 20 -3.27 -6.45 -4.42
N GLU A 21 -3.55 -7.59 -5.04
CA GLU A 21 -4.85 -7.83 -5.68
C GLU A 21 -5.95 -8.12 -4.63
N ASP A 22 -5.57 -8.64 -3.46
CA ASP A 22 -6.47 -9.10 -2.41
C ASP A 22 -6.35 -8.28 -1.11
N TYR A 23 -7.51 -7.94 -0.52
CA TYR A 23 -7.57 -7.16 0.71
C TYR A 23 -6.92 -7.88 1.90
N SER A 24 -7.08 -9.20 1.99
CA SER A 24 -6.56 -9.98 3.11
C SER A 24 -5.03 -10.02 3.10
N GLU A 25 -4.41 -10.02 1.93
CA GLU A 25 -2.95 -9.91 1.80
C GLU A 25 -2.47 -8.52 2.20
N ALA A 26 -3.10 -7.47 1.68
CA ALA A 26 -2.77 -6.10 2.06
C ALA A 26 -2.98 -5.83 3.56
N LYS A 27 -4.02 -6.41 4.17
CA LYS A 27 -4.30 -6.30 5.60
C LYS A 27 -3.25 -7.00 6.46
N LYS A 28 -2.75 -8.17 6.02
CA LYS A 28 -1.65 -8.87 6.70
C LYS A 28 -0.38 -8.02 6.72
N GLU A 29 -0.04 -7.40 5.58
CA GLU A 29 1.12 -6.52 5.50
C GLU A 29 0.94 -5.25 6.34
N PHE A 30 -0.22 -4.62 6.27
CA PHE A 30 -0.57 -3.49 7.12
C PHE A 30 -0.35 -3.85 8.60
N ASP A 31 -0.94 -4.93 9.08
CA ASP A 31 -0.78 -5.36 10.47
C ASP A 31 0.68 -5.74 10.82
N ARG A 32 1.46 -6.23 9.85
CA ARG A 32 2.88 -6.52 10.05
C ARG A 32 3.66 -5.22 10.26
N ARG A 33 3.47 -4.20 9.41
CA ARG A 33 4.17 -2.90 9.49
C ARG A 33 3.76 -2.12 10.73
N THR A 34 2.48 -2.11 11.11
CA THR A 34 2.01 -1.37 12.30
C THR A 34 2.52 -1.97 13.61
N ARG A 35 2.97 -3.23 13.59
CA ARG A 35 3.58 -3.92 14.73
C ARG A 35 5.11 -3.93 14.69
N ASP A 36 5.72 -3.41 13.62
CA ASP A 36 7.17 -3.29 13.50
C ASP A 36 7.63 -2.03 14.25
N GLU A 37 8.36 -2.22 15.34
CA GLU A 37 8.87 -1.11 16.17
C GLU A 37 9.78 -0.17 15.38
N ASN A 38 10.47 -0.65 14.34
CA ASN A 38 11.29 0.17 13.45
C ASN A 38 10.44 1.08 12.55
N GLN A 39 9.16 0.75 12.36
CA GLN A 39 8.21 1.56 11.60
C GLN A 39 7.22 2.34 12.47
N SER A 40 7.33 2.23 13.80
CA SER A 40 6.42 2.89 14.76
C SER A 40 6.38 4.42 14.68
N SER A 41 7.38 5.03 14.04
CA SER A 41 7.45 6.49 13.82
C SER A 41 6.72 6.95 12.55
N PHE A 42 6.24 6.02 11.71
CA PHE A 42 5.52 6.33 10.48
C PHE A 42 4.02 6.06 10.65
N ASN A 43 3.19 6.93 10.08
CA ASN A 43 1.80 6.58 9.86
C ASN A 43 1.74 5.64 8.66
N ILE A 44 1.11 4.50 8.87
CA ILE A 44 0.90 3.49 7.83
C ILE A 44 -0.57 3.53 7.44
N HIS A 45 -0.85 3.49 6.14
CA HIS A 45 -2.18 3.54 5.56
C HIS A 45 -2.44 2.30 4.70
N LEU A 46 -3.67 1.79 4.76
CA LEU A 46 -4.17 0.77 3.85
C LEU A 46 -5.18 1.42 2.91
N CYS A 47 -4.83 1.51 1.62
CA CYS A 47 -5.64 2.17 0.61
C CYS A 47 -6.14 1.17 -0.42
N GLN A 48 -7.37 1.36 -0.91
CA GLN A 48 -7.87 0.67 -2.10
C GLN A 48 -7.51 1.51 -3.33
N THR A 49 -6.91 0.88 -4.34
CA THR A 49 -6.57 1.54 -5.60
C THR A 49 -7.72 1.35 -6.60
N PHE A 50 -8.08 2.45 -7.27
CA PHE A 50 -8.96 2.39 -8.43
C PHE A 50 -8.11 2.26 -9.70
N GLU A 51 -8.57 1.46 -10.66
CA GLU A 51 -7.90 1.08 -11.92
C GLU A 51 -7.35 2.28 -12.74
N SER A 52 -7.81 3.50 -12.46
CA SER A 52 -7.36 4.73 -13.13
C SER A 52 -5.92 5.17 -12.80
N PHE A 53 -5.21 4.48 -11.89
CA PHE A 53 -3.81 4.81 -11.55
C PHE A 53 -2.77 3.78 -11.99
N THR A 54 -3.17 2.62 -12.54
CA THR A 54 -2.25 1.54 -12.94
C THR A 54 -2.09 1.37 -14.45
N SER A 55 -2.58 2.30 -15.28
CA SER A 55 -2.12 2.39 -16.66
C SER A 55 -0.79 3.15 -16.70
N GLU A 56 0.29 2.44 -17.00
CA GLU A 56 1.47 3.04 -17.61
C GLU A 56 1.04 4.09 -18.65
N GLY A 57 1.64 5.29 -18.59
CA GLY A 57 1.67 6.25 -19.69
C GLY A 57 0.31 6.65 -20.29
N ASN A 58 -0.34 7.67 -19.74
CA ASN A 58 -1.03 8.60 -20.63
C ASN A 58 0.04 9.30 -21.47
N LYS A 59 -0.03 9.03 -22.79
CA LYS A 59 0.81 9.62 -23.85
C LYS A 59 0.93 11.13 -23.75
#